data_AF-A0A5C8BSF0-F1
#
_entry.id   AF-A0A5C8BSF0-F1
#
_cell.length_a   1.000
_cell.length_b   1.000
_cell.length_c   1.000
_cell.angle_alpha   90.00
_cell.angle_beta   90.00
_cell.angle_gamma   90.00
#
_symmetry.space_group_name_H-M   'P 1'
#
loop_
_entity.id
_entity.type
_entity.pdbx_description
1 polymer ?
#
loop_
_entity_poly.entity_id
_entity_poly.type
_entity_poly.pdbx_seq_one_letter_code
_entity_poly.pdbx_strand_id
1 'polypeptide(L)'
;MRCYGRVKIGRIYDEIVPGQRRFLVDRLWPRGIPKGDERVGSWLPQVAPSAELRTWFHADESRFDEFRERYLEELALLGDVPGMRMLRSIAADPDALVVTAAKHPEHSHVPILAEFLHEAAEPVIEPAHSLETIQRWVAFGGTVRLFEHAGRASVVELYRCDGGELVESFESDDARLTDWVAKTFN
;
A
#
# COMPACT_ATOMS: atom_id res chain seq x y z
N MET A 1 -2.97 -11.40 7.11
CA MET A 1 -2.21 -10.45 6.29
C MET A 1 -3.19 -9.82 5.30
N ARG A 2 -3.32 -8.49 5.32
CA ARG A 2 -4.12 -7.74 4.33
C ARG A 2 -3.17 -6.87 3.51
N CYS A 3 -3.45 -6.74 2.22
CA CYS A 3 -2.76 -5.82 1.33
C CYS A 3 -3.53 -4.50 1.32
N TYR A 4 -2.83 -3.39 1.52
CA TYR A 4 -3.33 -2.04 1.30
C TYR A 4 -2.46 -1.42 0.21
N GLY A 5 -2.99 -1.34 -1.01
CA GLY A 5 -2.17 -1.02 -2.18
C GLY A 5 -1.00 -2.02 -2.33
N ARG A 6 0.22 -1.48 -2.33
CA ARG A 6 1.47 -2.25 -2.49
C ARG A 6 2.08 -2.72 -1.16
N VAL A 7 1.49 -2.37 -0.02
CA VAL A 7 2.05 -2.65 1.31
C VAL A 7 1.25 -3.75 2.01
N LYS A 8 1.96 -4.79 2.46
CA LYS A 8 1.39 -5.84 3.31
C LYS A 8 1.43 -5.38 4.77
N ILE A 9 0.32 -5.55 5.48
CA ILE A 9 0.20 -5.19 6.90
C ILE A 9 -0.06 -6.43 7.75
N GLY A 10 0.61 -6.51 8.89
CA GLY A 10 0.42 -7.53 9.90
C GLY A 10 0.70 -7.02 11.32
N ARG A 11 0.44 -7.85 12.33
CA ARG A 11 0.81 -7.53 13.71
C ARG A 11 2.21 -8.02 14.00
N ILE A 12 2.91 -7.32 14.89
CA ILE A 12 4.22 -7.80 15.37
C ILE A 12 4.11 -9.12 16.14
N TYR A 13 2.95 -9.38 16.74
CA TYR A 13 2.70 -10.59 17.52
C TYR A 13 2.29 -11.79 16.66
N ASP A 14 2.09 -11.60 15.35
CA ASP A 14 1.80 -12.69 14.41
C ASP A 14 3.07 -13.51 14.12
N GLU A 15 2.88 -14.80 13.83
CA GLU A 15 3.95 -15.73 13.46
C GLU A 15 4.83 -15.17 12.33
N ILE A 16 6.13 -15.49 12.40
CA ILE A 16 7.09 -15.06 11.40
C ILE A 16 7.06 -16.07 10.25
N VAL A 17 6.89 -15.55 9.03
CA VAL A 17 7.10 -16.33 7.82
C VAL A 17 8.59 -16.27 7.46
N PRO A 18 9.27 -17.42 7.29
CA PRO A 18 10.67 -17.43 6.86
C PRO A 18 10.89 -16.62 5.57
N GLY A 19 11.94 -15.81 5.54
CA GLY A 19 12.27 -14.93 4.40
C GLY A 19 11.52 -13.59 4.39
N GLN A 20 10.47 -13.43 5.21
CA GLN A 20 9.75 -12.17 5.32
C GLN A 20 10.59 -11.11 6.04
N ARG A 21 10.71 -9.93 5.43
CA ARG A 21 11.37 -8.77 6.04
C ARG A 21 10.33 -7.89 6.72
N ARG A 22 10.49 -7.66 8.01
CA ARG A 22 9.51 -6.95 8.84
C ARG A 22 9.97 -5.52 9.14
N PHE A 23 9.03 -4.59 9.12
CA PHE A 23 9.28 -3.16 9.33
C PHE A 23 8.27 -2.62 10.33
N LEU A 24 8.71 -2.40 11.57
CA LEU A 24 7.90 -1.80 12.62
C LEU A 24 7.75 -0.30 12.38
N VAL A 25 6.51 0.17 12.25
CA VAL A 25 6.17 1.58 12.01
C VAL A 25 5.48 2.24 13.21
N ASP A 26 5.55 1.62 14.38
CA ASP A 26 5.06 2.22 15.60
C ASP A 26 6.09 3.19 16.19
N ARG A 27 5.60 4.33 16.68
CA ARG A 27 6.43 5.32 17.39
C ARG A 27 7.07 4.73 18.65
N LEU A 28 6.35 3.84 19.33
CA LEU A 28 6.78 3.23 20.59
C LEU A 28 7.22 1.80 20.35
N TRP A 29 8.25 1.40 21.09
CA TRP A 29 8.68 0.01 21.08
C TRP A 29 7.59 -0.88 21.70
N PRO A 30 7.25 -2.02 21.07
CA PRO A 30 6.14 -2.86 21.48
C PRO A 30 6.42 -3.59 22.79
N ARG A 31 5.39 -3.69 23.63
CA ARG A 31 5.49 -4.35 24.94
C ARG A 31 5.76 -5.84 24.78
N GLY A 32 6.65 -6.37 25.63
CA GLY A 32 6.99 -7.79 25.65
C GLY A 32 7.90 -8.26 24.52
N ILE A 33 8.41 -7.35 23.68
CA ILE A 33 9.34 -7.66 22.59
C ILE A 33 10.74 -7.18 22.99
N PRO A 34 11.77 -8.04 23.06
CA PRO A 34 13.13 -7.62 23.33
C PRO A 34 13.74 -6.86 22.15
N LYS A 35 14.74 -6.02 22.41
CA LYS A 35 15.53 -5.40 21.32
C LYS A 35 16.25 -6.50 20.53
N GLY A 36 16.26 -6.38 19.20
CA GLY A 36 16.86 -7.38 18.30
C GLY A 36 15.97 -8.57 17.98
N ASP A 37 14.72 -8.59 18.44
CA ASP A 37 13.75 -9.60 18.06
C ASP A 37 13.41 -9.54 16.56
N GLU A 38 13.46 -10.68 15.89
CA GLU A 38 13.17 -10.82 14.45
C GLU A 38 11.74 -10.42 14.08
N ARG A 39 10.80 -10.43 15.02
CA ARG A 39 9.43 -9.93 14.78
C ARG A 39 9.41 -8.46 14.42
N VAL A 40 10.38 -7.68 14.89
CA VAL A 40 10.53 -6.25 14.57
C VAL A 40 11.15 -6.07 13.19
N GLY A 41 12.22 -6.81 12.91
CA GLY A 41 13.11 -6.53 11.78
C GLY A 41 13.72 -5.13 11.90
N SER A 42 13.28 -4.20 11.05
CA SER A 42 13.69 -2.79 11.08
C SER A 42 12.67 -1.91 11.79
N TRP A 43 13.13 -0.95 12.59
CA TRP A 43 12.24 0.00 13.28
C TRP A 43 12.29 1.38 12.65
N LEU A 44 11.14 1.87 12.18
CA LEU A 44 10.98 3.12 11.43
C LEU A 44 10.06 4.12 12.17
N PRO A 45 10.42 4.58 13.40
CA PRO A 45 9.55 5.44 14.21
C PRO A 45 9.39 6.86 13.65
N GLN A 46 10.13 7.22 12.60
CA GLN A 46 10.08 8.55 11.98
C GLN A 46 8.83 8.74 11.12
N VAL A 47 8.21 7.65 10.67
CA VAL A 47 7.00 7.69 9.84
C VAL A 47 5.73 7.55 10.66
N ALA A 48 5.84 7.21 11.94
CA ALA A 48 4.71 7.07 12.85
C ALA A 48 4.09 8.44 13.17
N PRO A 49 2.79 8.49 13.56
CA PRO A 49 2.17 9.71 14.06
C PRO A 49 2.99 10.34 15.19
N SER A 50 2.94 11.67 15.29
CA SER A 50 3.58 12.39 16.38
C SER A 50 3.06 11.94 17.74
N ALA A 51 3.83 12.21 18.79
CA ALA A 51 3.42 11.88 20.15
C ALA A 51 2.14 12.61 20.56
N GLU A 52 1.96 13.85 20.09
CA GLU A 52 0.79 14.68 20.35
C GLU A 52 -0.43 14.11 19.64
N LEU A 53 -0.34 13.86 18.33
CA LEU A 53 -1.44 13.31 17.53
C LEU A 53 -1.86 11.92 18.03
N ARG A 54 -0.89 11.07 18.37
CA ARG A 54 -1.14 9.75 18.96
C ARG A 54 -1.90 9.85 20.30
N THR A 55 -1.48 10.77 21.18
CA THR A 55 -2.13 10.94 22.49
C THR A 55 -3.54 11.49 22.34
N TRP A 56 -3.73 12.44 21.42
CA TRP A 56 -5.02 13.02 21.09
C TRP A 56 -6.00 11.97 20.57
N PHE A 57 -5.59 11.12 19.62
CA PHE A 57 -6.46 10.07 19.06
C PHE A 57 -6.81 8.99 20.10
N HIS A 58 -5.84 8.57 20.93
CA HIS A 58 -6.12 7.59 21.98
C HIS A 58 -7.03 8.11 23.11
N ALA A 59 -7.26 9.43 23.19
CA ALA A 59 -8.24 9.97 24.12
C ALA A 59 -9.68 9.72 23.63
N ASP A 60 -9.90 9.60 22.32
CA ASP A 60 -11.20 9.40 21.70
C ASP A 60 -11.06 8.79 20.30
N GLU A 61 -11.11 7.45 20.22
CA GLU A 61 -10.94 6.70 18.97
C GLU A 61 -12.09 6.90 17.97
N SER A 62 -13.20 7.55 18.38
CA SER A 62 -14.29 7.90 17.46
C SER A 62 -13.89 8.94 16.41
N ARG A 63 -12.74 9.60 16.60
CA ARG A 63 -12.20 10.66 15.72
C ARG A 63 -11.26 10.14 14.64
N PHE A 64 -11.49 8.91 14.17
CA PHE A 64 -10.58 8.26 13.22
C PHE A 64 -10.42 9.04 11.90
N ASP A 65 -11.51 9.60 11.37
CA ASP A 65 -11.45 10.37 10.12
C ASP A 65 -10.59 11.64 10.26
N GLU A 66 -10.76 12.34 11.37
CA GLU A 66 -9.98 13.53 11.70
C GLU A 66 -8.52 13.19 12.05
N PHE A 67 -8.28 12.02 12.66
CA PHE A 67 -6.94 11.48 12.85
C PHE A 67 -6.25 11.18 11.52
N ARG A 68 -6.98 10.62 10.54
CA ARG A 68 -6.46 10.36 9.19
C ARG A 68 -6.00 11.64 8.52
N GLU A 69 -6.83 12.68 8.49
CA GLU A 69 -6.49 13.96 7.87
C GLU A 69 -5.21 14.56 8.48
N ARG A 70 -5.16 14.66 9.82
CA ARG A 70 -3.98 15.19 10.52
C ARG A 70 -2.72 14.36 10.30
N TYR A 71 -2.86 13.04 10.26
CA TYR A 71 -1.70 12.18 10.05
C TYR A 71 -1.17 12.29 8.61
N LEU A 72 -2.05 12.44 7.61
CA LEU A 72 -1.64 12.72 6.23
C LEU A 72 -0.89 14.05 6.11
N GLU A 73 -1.32 15.09 6.85
CA GLU A 73 -0.59 16.35 6.93
C GLU A 73 0.82 16.17 7.53
N GLU A 74 0.94 15.43 8.65
CA GLU A 74 2.25 15.09 9.23
C GLU A 74 3.16 14.35 8.23
N LEU A 75 2.59 13.39 7.49
CA LEU A 75 3.31 12.63 6.46
C LEU A 75 3.77 13.51 5.29
N ALA A 76 2.93 14.44 4.83
CA ALA A 76 3.29 15.37 3.76
C ALA A 76 4.44 16.31 4.17
N LEU A 77 4.53 16.69 5.44
CA LEU A 77 5.58 17.55 5.97
C LEU A 77 6.91 16.83 6.26
N LEU A 78 6.89 15.49 6.40
CA LEU A 78 8.09 14.70 6.73
C LEU A 78 9.17 14.72 5.62
N GLY A 79 8.80 14.91 4.35
CA GLY A 79 9.74 14.91 3.23
C GLY A 79 10.47 13.57 3.02
N ASP A 80 11.75 13.61 2.64
CA ASP A 80 12.57 12.40 2.36
C ASP A 80 13.41 11.94 3.57
N VAL A 81 12.76 11.74 4.71
CA VAL A 81 13.39 11.13 5.89
C VAL A 81 13.80 9.67 5.63
N PRO A 82 14.86 9.15 6.30
CA PRO A 82 15.34 7.79 6.07
C PRO A 82 14.27 6.70 6.18
N GLY A 83 13.35 6.82 7.15
CA GLY A 83 12.25 5.86 7.32
C GLY A 83 11.30 5.85 6.13
N MET A 84 10.97 7.03 5.59
CA MET A 84 10.11 7.14 4.42
C MET A 84 10.80 6.62 3.15
N ARG A 85 12.10 6.88 2.98
CA ARG A 85 12.89 6.32 1.87
C ARG A 85 12.93 4.80 1.90
N MET A 86 13.14 4.22 3.10
CA MET A 86 13.09 2.78 3.30
C MET A 86 11.70 2.23 2.94
N LEU A 87 10.62 2.82 3.46
CA LEU A 87 9.25 2.39 3.15
C LEU A 87 8.95 2.43 1.64
N ARG A 88 9.34 3.50 0.95
CA ARG A 88 9.22 3.59 -0.51
C ARG A 88 9.99 2.47 -1.23
N SER A 89 11.21 2.15 -0.79
CA SER A 89 12.02 1.09 -1.42
C SER A 89 11.44 -0.31 -1.23
N ILE A 90 10.74 -0.57 -0.13
CA ILE A 90 10.16 -1.89 0.18
C ILE A 90 8.72 -2.02 -0.29
N ALA A 91 8.06 -0.92 -0.67
CA ALA A 91 6.69 -0.95 -1.15
C ALA A 91 6.54 -1.80 -2.43
N ALA A 92 7.60 -2.02 -3.20
CA ALA A 92 7.59 -2.91 -4.38
C ALA A 92 8.07 -4.33 -4.06
N ASP A 93 8.41 -4.64 -2.80
CA ASP A 93 9.01 -5.91 -2.43
C ASP A 93 7.95 -6.90 -1.91
N PRO A 94 7.79 -8.08 -2.53
CA PRO A 94 6.76 -9.03 -2.16
C PRO A 94 6.99 -9.68 -0.79
N ASP A 95 8.22 -9.65 -0.27
CA ASP A 95 8.59 -10.25 1.02
C ASP A 95 8.62 -9.22 2.16
N ALA A 96 8.33 -7.95 1.87
CA ALA A 96 8.22 -6.91 2.88
C ALA A 96 6.86 -6.95 3.59
N LEU A 97 6.89 -6.85 4.92
CA LEU A 97 5.71 -6.72 5.78
C LEU A 97 5.88 -5.51 6.71
N VAL A 98 4.96 -4.57 6.63
CA VAL A 98 4.84 -3.51 7.63
C VAL A 98 4.08 -4.07 8.84
N VAL A 99 4.66 -3.88 10.02
CA VAL A 99 4.11 -4.42 11.27
C VAL A 99 3.81 -3.34 12.29
N THR A 100 2.77 -3.59 13.09
CA THR A 100 2.36 -2.76 14.23
C THR A 100 2.00 -3.64 15.42
N ALA A 101 2.11 -3.11 16.63
CA ALA A 101 1.57 -3.72 17.85
C ALA A 101 0.12 -3.37 18.14
N ALA A 102 -0.52 -2.54 17.30
CA ALA A 102 -1.95 -2.29 17.39
C ALA A 102 -2.73 -3.60 17.46
N LYS A 103 -3.74 -3.64 18.34
CA LYS A 103 -4.61 -4.82 18.48
C LYS A 103 -5.45 -5.02 17.21
N HIS A 104 -5.87 -3.92 16.62
CA HIS A 104 -6.68 -3.80 15.41
C HIS A 104 -5.91 -2.97 14.38
N PRO A 105 -4.99 -3.58 13.60
CA PRO A 105 -4.20 -2.86 12.59
C PRO A 105 -5.06 -2.09 11.58
N GLU A 106 -6.25 -2.58 11.27
CA GLU A 106 -7.23 -1.97 10.36
C GLU A 106 -7.76 -0.60 10.82
N HIS A 107 -7.74 -0.34 12.13
CA HIS A 107 -8.13 0.93 12.74
C HIS A 107 -6.93 1.66 13.36
N SER A 108 -5.73 1.37 12.86
CA SER A 108 -4.49 2.03 13.29
C SER A 108 -4.04 3.08 12.27
N HIS A 109 -2.87 3.67 12.49
CA HIS A 109 -2.25 4.58 11.52
C HIS A 109 -1.69 3.86 10.29
N VAL A 110 -1.50 2.53 10.34
CA VAL A 110 -0.78 1.81 9.28
C VAL A 110 -1.53 1.80 7.93
N PRO A 111 -2.87 1.61 7.88
CA PRO A 111 -3.62 1.75 6.63
C PRO A 111 -3.44 3.13 5.98
N ILE A 112 -3.46 4.20 6.78
CA ILE A 112 -3.28 5.58 6.30
C ILE A 112 -1.86 5.77 5.73
N LEU A 113 -0.85 5.20 6.40
CA LEU A 113 0.53 5.21 5.90
C LEU A 113 0.66 4.43 4.57
N ALA A 114 0.00 3.29 4.45
CA ALA A 114 0.01 2.49 3.23
C ALA A 114 -0.69 3.21 2.06
N GLU A 115 -1.80 3.88 2.35
CA GLU A 115 -2.51 4.76 1.42
C GLU A 115 -1.61 5.91 0.97
N PHE A 116 -0.98 6.63 1.89
CA PHE A 116 -0.04 7.71 1.56
C PHE A 116 1.12 7.24 0.65
N LEU A 117 1.67 6.05 0.91
CA LEU A 117 2.72 5.44 0.08
C LEU A 117 2.22 4.98 -1.30
N HIS A 118 0.92 4.75 -1.42
CA HIS A 118 0.28 4.44 -2.69
C HIS A 118 -0.03 5.72 -3.46
N GLU A 119 -0.67 6.71 -2.86
CA GLU A 119 -0.99 8.02 -3.47
C GLU A 119 0.27 8.78 -3.91
N ALA A 120 1.31 8.82 -3.07
CA ALA A 120 2.59 9.45 -3.42
C ALA A 120 3.35 8.71 -4.55
N ALA A 121 2.86 7.53 -4.92
CA ALA A 121 3.40 6.72 -6.00
C ALA A 121 2.33 6.31 -7.00
N GLU A 122 1.17 6.97 -6.97
CA GLU A 122 0.27 7.00 -8.10
C GLU A 122 1.17 7.39 -9.26
N PRO A 123 1.34 6.53 -10.27
CA PRO A 123 1.83 7.05 -11.51
C PRO A 123 0.85 8.17 -11.84
N VAL A 124 1.36 9.37 -12.07
CA VAL A 124 0.67 10.26 -13.00
C VAL A 124 0.54 9.41 -14.25
N ILE A 125 -0.61 8.76 -14.43
CA ILE A 125 -0.97 8.11 -15.69
C ILE A 125 -1.28 9.28 -16.60
N GLU A 126 -0.22 9.92 -17.09
CA GLU A 126 -0.31 10.56 -18.38
C GLU A 126 -0.67 9.45 -19.38
N PRO A 127 -1.58 9.69 -20.33
CA PRO A 127 -2.22 8.62 -21.07
C PRO A 127 -1.18 7.95 -21.96
N ALA A 128 -0.73 6.77 -21.54
CA ALA A 128 -0.03 5.82 -22.37
C ALA A 128 -0.66 4.44 -22.11
N HIS A 129 -1.81 4.21 -22.76
CA HIS A 129 -2.55 2.95 -22.87
C HIS A 129 -1.74 1.84 -23.58
N SER A 130 -0.43 1.76 -23.33
CA SER A 130 0.50 0.79 -23.91
C SER A 130 0.60 -0.44 -23.01
N LEU A 131 0.95 -1.59 -23.61
CA LEU A 131 1.18 -2.84 -22.89
C LEU A 131 2.13 -2.68 -21.69
N GLU A 132 3.20 -1.91 -21.83
CA GLU A 132 4.23 -1.74 -20.80
C GLU A 132 3.68 -1.04 -19.55
N THR A 133 2.82 -0.04 -19.74
CA THR A 133 2.14 0.65 -18.64
C THR A 133 1.21 -0.30 -17.90
N ILE A 134 0.44 -1.11 -18.63
CA ILE A 134 -0.52 -2.05 -18.03
C ILE A 134 0.18 -3.23 -17.35
N GLN A 135 1.29 -3.72 -17.90
CA GLN A 135 2.14 -4.71 -17.22
C GLN A 135 2.71 -4.16 -15.92
N ARG A 136 3.13 -2.89 -15.92
CA ARG A 136 3.62 -2.22 -14.72
C ARG A 136 2.49 -2.06 -13.69
N TRP A 137 1.27 -1.69 -14.09
CA TRP A 137 0.09 -1.66 -13.24
C TRP A 137 -0.18 -3.01 -12.55
N VAL A 138 -0.17 -4.09 -13.34
CA VAL A 138 -0.36 -5.46 -12.82
C VAL A 138 0.76 -5.88 -11.87
N ALA A 139 2.01 -5.53 -12.17
CA ALA A 139 3.14 -5.78 -11.27
C ALA A 139 2.99 -5.05 -9.92
N PHE A 140 2.22 -3.96 -9.87
CA PHE A 140 1.87 -3.24 -8.65
C PHE A 140 0.61 -3.75 -7.94
N GLY A 141 0.12 -4.93 -8.34
CA GLY A 141 -1.01 -5.61 -7.72
C GLY A 141 -2.37 -5.18 -8.24
N GLY A 142 -2.42 -4.17 -9.12
CA GLY A 142 -3.63 -3.83 -9.84
C GLY A 142 -4.11 -5.01 -10.69
N THR A 143 -5.41 -5.12 -10.89
CA THR A 143 -5.98 -6.12 -11.80
C THR A 143 -6.49 -5.44 -13.06
N VAL A 144 -6.58 -6.19 -14.15
CA VAL A 144 -7.06 -5.69 -15.44
C VAL A 144 -8.06 -6.69 -16.01
N ARG A 145 -9.11 -6.18 -16.65
CA ARG A 145 -10.09 -6.98 -17.39
C ARG A 145 -10.23 -6.46 -18.81
N LEU A 146 -10.47 -7.40 -19.71
CA LEU A 146 -10.79 -7.12 -21.10
C LEU A 146 -12.28 -7.34 -21.32
N PHE A 147 -12.95 -6.36 -21.94
CA PHE A 147 -14.31 -6.48 -22.42
C PHE A 147 -14.34 -6.23 -23.92
N GLU A 148 -14.88 -7.18 -24.69
CA GLU A 148 -15.13 -6.96 -26.11
C GLU A 148 -16.37 -6.08 -26.28
N HIS A 149 -16.22 -4.94 -26.95
CA HIS A 149 -17.36 -4.16 -27.42
C HIS A 149 -17.63 -4.50 -28.89
N ALA A 150 -18.88 -4.33 -29.35
CA ALA A 150 -19.25 -4.55 -30.75
C ALA A 150 -18.66 -3.44 -31.65
N GLY A 151 -17.36 -3.52 -31.92
CA GLY A 151 -16.53 -2.53 -32.60
C GLY A 151 -15.06 -2.94 -32.51
N ARG A 152 -14.20 -2.49 -33.43
CA ARG A 152 -12.84 -3.00 -33.63
C ARG A 152 -11.85 -2.84 -32.44
N ALA A 153 -12.27 -2.24 -31.32
CA ALA A 153 -11.44 -1.98 -30.15
C ALA A 153 -11.99 -2.70 -28.92
N SER A 154 -11.08 -3.20 -28.08
CA SER A 154 -11.41 -3.83 -26.80
C SER A 154 -11.40 -2.78 -25.70
N VAL A 155 -12.36 -2.84 -24.78
CA VAL A 155 -12.35 -2.02 -23.58
C VAL A 155 -11.47 -2.70 -22.54
N VAL A 156 -10.52 -1.95 -22.00
CA VAL A 156 -9.63 -2.36 -20.93
C VAL A 156 -10.02 -1.62 -19.67
N GLU A 157 -10.35 -2.38 -18.63
CA GLU A 157 -10.69 -1.85 -17.31
C GLU A 157 -9.61 -2.20 -16.29
N LEU A 158 -9.14 -1.19 -15.56
CA LEU A 158 -8.15 -1.30 -14.51
C LEU A 158 -8.82 -1.25 -13.14
N TYR A 159 -8.41 -2.13 -12.23
CA TYR A 159 -9.05 -2.31 -10.93
C TYR A 159 -8.04 -2.31 -9.80
N ARG A 160 -8.40 -1.71 -8.65
CA ARG A 160 -7.55 -1.70 -7.46
C ARG A 160 -7.39 -3.09 -6.84
N CYS A 161 -6.26 -3.30 -6.18
CA CYS A 161 -5.85 -4.56 -5.58
C CYS A 161 -6.61 -4.93 -4.28
N ASP A 162 -7.28 -3.96 -3.66
CA ASP A 162 -7.82 -4.03 -2.30
C ASP A 162 -9.32 -4.34 -2.23
N GLY A 163 -10.01 -4.42 -3.36
CA GLY A 163 -11.45 -4.71 -3.37
C GLY A 163 -12.15 -4.70 -4.73
N GLY A 164 -11.44 -4.46 -5.84
CA GLY A 164 -12.03 -4.47 -7.18
C GLY A 164 -12.79 -3.20 -7.55
N GLU A 165 -12.43 -2.06 -6.97
CA GLU A 165 -12.90 -0.75 -7.46
C GLU A 165 -12.28 -0.44 -8.83
N LEU A 166 -13.10 0.01 -9.78
CA LEU A 166 -12.67 0.43 -11.11
C LEU A 166 -11.89 1.75 -10.99
N VAL A 167 -10.62 1.73 -11.40
CA VAL A 167 -9.74 2.91 -11.46
C VAL A 167 -9.94 3.66 -12.77
N GLU A 168 -9.96 2.92 -13.87
CA GLU A 168 -10.01 3.51 -15.20
C GLU A 168 -10.57 2.51 -16.22
N SER A 169 -11.27 3.02 -17.22
CA SER A 169 -11.77 2.27 -18.38
C SER A 169 -11.41 3.01 -19.65
N PHE A 170 -10.78 2.34 -20.61
CA PHE A 170 -10.39 2.92 -21.89
C PHE A 170 -10.51 1.92 -23.05
N GLU A 171 -10.67 2.43 -24.27
CA GLU A 171 -10.62 1.61 -25.48
C GLU A 171 -9.18 1.43 -25.97
N SER A 172 -8.83 0.22 -26.39
CA SER A 172 -7.54 -0.10 -27.00
C SER A 172 -7.69 -0.99 -28.22
N ASP A 173 -7.01 -0.63 -29.29
CA ASP A 173 -6.79 -1.44 -30.49
C ASP A 173 -5.40 -2.08 -30.53
N ASP A 174 -4.60 -1.93 -29.45
CA ASP A 174 -3.28 -2.55 -29.35
C ASP A 174 -3.42 -4.05 -29.12
N ALA A 175 -3.31 -4.81 -30.22
CA ALA A 175 -3.37 -6.26 -30.22
C ALA A 175 -2.41 -6.92 -29.20
N ARG A 176 -1.25 -6.30 -28.90
CA ARG A 176 -0.30 -6.86 -27.93
C ARG A 176 -0.83 -6.74 -26.51
N LEU A 177 -1.46 -5.62 -26.19
CA LEU A 177 -2.13 -5.41 -24.92
C LEU A 177 -3.30 -6.38 -24.77
N THR A 178 -4.19 -6.41 -25.76
CA THR A 178 -5.40 -7.25 -25.70
C THR A 178 -5.06 -8.74 -25.61
N ASP A 179 -4.10 -9.21 -26.42
CA ASP A 179 -3.63 -10.61 -26.39
C ASP A 179 -2.99 -10.96 -25.04
N TRP A 180 -2.21 -10.04 -24.48
CA TRP A 180 -1.55 -10.28 -23.20
C TRP A 180 -2.55 -10.36 -22.06
N VAL A 181 -3.54 -9.44 -22.00
CA VAL A 181 -4.59 -9.48 -20.98
C VAL A 181 -5.42 -10.75 -21.11
N ALA A 182 -5.85 -11.10 -22.33
CA ALA A 182 -6.64 -12.31 -22.59
C ALA A 182 -5.90 -13.60 -22.22
N LYS A 183 -4.58 -13.68 -22.44
CA LYS A 183 -3.76 -14.85 -22.05
C LYS A 183 -3.46 -14.92 -20.55
N THR A 184 -3.40 -13.78 -19.87
CA THR A 184 -2.94 -13.71 -18.48
C THR A 184 -4.08 -13.84 -17.47
N PHE A 185 -5.29 -13.41 -17.85
CA PHE A 185 -6.42 -13.24 -16.92
C PHE A 185 -7.71 -13.99 -17.33
N ASN A 186 -7.69 -14.78 -18.41
CA ASN A 186 -8.80 -15.61 -18.87
C ASN A 186 -8.35 -17.07 -19.02
#